data_AF-A0A1H6HLV7-F1
#
_entry.id   AF-A0A1H6HLV7-F1
#
_cell.length_a   1.000
_cell.length_b   1.000
_cell.length_c   1.000
_cell.angle_alpha   90.00
_cell.angle_beta   90.00
_cell.angle_gamma   90.00
#
_symmetry.space_group_name_H-M   'P 1'
#
loop_
_entity.id
_entity.type
_entity.pdbx_description
1 polymer ?
#
loop_
_entity_poly.entity_id
_entity_poly.type
_entity_poly.pdbx_seq_one_letter_code
_entity_poly.pdbx_strand_id
1 'polypeptide(L)'
;MDLPAVDLAEARRKVASVGADIHDLRERAATIRGELTARRELEEDREAVRADLEATLTELSEAETARIAAKQDLDRARRAARRDRDRRERRLRLEDEIANLEREARRELAAAVHPTFRSTLEGLPIAVEAGSRPGEWCGPRTIADIAAISLAGRRAPIVVVGNPGVGTESDGVGRDEEDDIATAALTLGVPIVRL
;
A
#
# COMPACT_ATOMS: atom_id res chain seq x y z
N MET A 1 -7.99 6.55 -6.48
CA MET A 1 -8.95 5.85 -7.36
C MET A 1 -8.77 4.36 -7.13
N ASP A 2 -9.53 3.82 -6.18
CA ASP A 2 -9.63 2.38 -5.93
C ASP A 2 -10.51 1.83 -7.05
N LEU A 3 -9.93 1.03 -7.95
CA LEU A 3 -10.72 0.40 -9.01
C LEU A 3 -11.67 -0.58 -8.32
N PRO A 4 -12.95 -0.64 -8.70
CA PRO A 4 -13.86 -1.62 -8.13
C PRO A 4 -13.22 -2.98 -8.27
N ALA A 5 -13.02 -3.66 -7.14
CA ALA A 5 -12.48 -5.00 -7.11
C ALA A 5 -13.33 -5.84 -8.07
N VAL A 6 -12.73 -6.22 -9.19
CA VAL A 6 -13.40 -6.99 -10.22
C VAL A 6 -14.02 -8.20 -9.54
N ASP A 7 -15.34 -8.32 -9.58
CA ASP A 7 -16.04 -9.40 -8.87
C ASP A 7 -15.86 -10.72 -9.63
N LEU A 8 -14.73 -11.36 -9.35
CA LEU A 8 -14.38 -12.67 -9.86
C LEU A 8 -15.39 -13.75 -9.41
N ALA A 9 -16.04 -13.54 -8.26
CA ALA A 9 -17.02 -14.49 -7.74
C ALA A 9 -18.34 -14.39 -8.51
N GLU A 10 -18.81 -13.18 -8.81
CA GLU A 10 -19.96 -12.96 -9.69
C GLU A 10 -19.73 -13.53 -11.09
N ALA A 11 -18.59 -13.25 -11.72
CA ALA A 11 -18.29 -13.79 -13.05
C ALA A 11 -18.23 -15.33 -13.06
N ARG A 12 -17.70 -15.96 -12.00
CA ARG A 12 -17.72 -17.43 -11.84
C ARG A 12 -19.13 -17.97 -11.66
N ARG A 13 -19.93 -17.34 -10.81
CA ARG A 13 -21.34 -17.71 -10.58
C ARG A 13 -22.13 -17.64 -11.87
N LYS A 14 -21.94 -16.60 -12.70
CA LYS A 14 -22.62 -16.47 -13.99
C LYS A 14 -22.24 -17.60 -14.95
N VAL A 15 -20.96 -17.93 -15.08
CA VAL A 15 -20.52 -19.07 -15.91
C VAL A 15 -21.11 -20.40 -15.43
N ALA A 16 -21.19 -20.60 -14.12
CA ALA A 16 -21.79 -21.79 -13.52
C ALA A 16 -23.30 -21.88 -13.80
N SER A 17 -24.03 -20.78 -13.56
CA SER A 17 -25.48 -20.68 -13.82
C SER A 17 -25.82 -21.01 -15.28
N VAL A 18 -25.17 -20.33 -16.24
CA VAL A 18 -25.43 -20.58 -17.67
C VAL A 18 -25.01 -22.01 -18.06
N GLY A 19 -23.99 -22.56 -17.40
CA GLY A 19 -23.60 -23.96 -17.59
C GLY A 19 -24.67 -24.95 -17.14
N ALA A 20 -25.39 -24.65 -16.05
CA ALA A 20 -26.52 -25.42 -15.56
C ALA A 20 -27.71 -25.30 -16.53
N ASP A 21 -28.05 -24.09 -16.96
CA ASP A 21 -29.15 -23.86 -17.91
C ASP A 21 -28.96 -24.66 -19.22
N ILE A 22 -27.73 -24.70 -19.75
CA ILE A 22 -27.39 -25.50 -20.94
C ILE A 22 -27.55 -27.00 -20.67
N HIS A 23 -27.20 -27.47 -19.48
CA HIS A 23 -27.36 -28.87 -19.13
C HIS A 23 -28.84 -29.27 -19.15
N ASP A 24 -29.69 -28.46 -18.50
CA ASP A 24 -31.12 -28.70 -18.40
C ASP A 24 -31.80 -28.64 -19.80
N LEU A 25 -31.41 -27.69 -20.64
CA LEU A 25 -31.89 -27.59 -22.03
C LEU A 25 -31.51 -28.81 -22.88
N ARG A 26 -30.30 -29.35 -22.70
CA ARG A 26 -29.85 -30.57 -23.41
C ARG A 26 -30.61 -31.80 -22.97
N GLU A 27 -30.86 -31.93 -21.67
CA GLU A 27 -31.69 -33.01 -21.12
C GLU A 27 -33.12 -32.93 -21.68
N ARG A 28 -33.73 -31.74 -21.65
CA ARG A 28 -35.06 -31.50 -22.22
C ARG A 28 -35.11 -31.86 -23.71
N ALA A 29 -34.14 -31.42 -24.50
CA ALA A 29 -34.06 -31.75 -25.92
C ALA A 29 -33.86 -33.25 -26.18
N ALA A 30 -33.20 -33.99 -25.27
CA ALA A 30 -33.08 -35.44 -25.37
C ALA A 30 -34.43 -36.13 -25.10
N THR A 31 -35.15 -35.68 -24.08
CA THR A 31 -36.50 -36.17 -23.75
C THR A 31 -37.48 -35.97 -24.91
N ILE A 32 -37.53 -34.76 -25.49
CA ILE A 32 -38.42 -34.45 -26.62
C ILE A 32 -38.07 -35.29 -27.85
N ARG A 33 -36.77 -35.53 -28.11
CA ARG A 33 -36.34 -36.43 -29.20
C ARG A 33 -36.78 -37.88 -28.96
N GLY A 34 -36.76 -38.35 -27.71
CA GLY A 34 -37.30 -39.65 -27.33
C GLY A 34 -38.79 -39.76 -27.62
N GLU A 35 -39.58 -38.76 -27.22
CA GLU A 35 -41.02 -38.69 -27.50
C GLU A 35 -41.33 -38.65 -29.00
N LEU A 36 -40.59 -37.84 -29.76
CA LEU A 36 -40.73 -37.74 -31.21
C LEU A 36 -40.47 -39.09 -31.91
N THR A 37 -39.54 -39.88 -31.37
CA THR A 37 -39.24 -41.23 -31.86
C THR A 37 -40.39 -42.20 -31.54
N ALA A 38 -40.88 -42.20 -30.31
CA ALA A 38 -42.02 -43.05 -29.91
C ALA A 38 -43.29 -42.76 -30.72
N ARG A 39 -43.63 -41.47 -30.92
CA ARG A 39 -44.79 -41.10 -31.76
C ARG A 39 -44.62 -41.49 -33.23
N ARG A 40 -43.39 -41.48 -33.73
CA ARG A 40 -43.11 -41.95 -35.10
C ARG A 40 -43.37 -43.45 -35.23
N GLU A 41 -43.00 -44.25 -34.23
CA GLU A 41 -43.24 -45.70 -34.22
C GLU A 41 -44.73 -46.04 -34.10
N LEU A 42 -45.51 -45.18 -33.43
CA LEU A 42 -46.95 -45.31 -33.26
C LEU A 42 -47.77 -44.63 -34.37
N GLU A 43 -47.13 -44.02 -35.38
CA GLU A 43 -47.76 -43.25 -36.46
C GLU A 43 -48.68 -42.10 -35.97
N GLU A 44 -48.37 -41.52 -34.80
CA GLU A 44 -49.11 -40.41 -34.20
C GLU A 44 -48.69 -39.04 -34.77
N ASP A 45 -49.49 -38.01 -34.51
CA ASP A 45 -49.14 -36.62 -34.86
C ASP A 45 -47.93 -36.13 -34.05
N ARG A 46 -47.00 -35.50 -34.77
CA ARG A 46 -45.67 -35.11 -34.30
C ARG A 46 -45.42 -33.61 -34.38
N GLU A 47 -46.33 -32.81 -34.96
CA GLU A 47 -45.97 -31.41 -35.22
C GLU A 47 -45.79 -30.57 -33.97
N ALA A 48 -46.64 -30.75 -32.95
CA ALA A 48 -46.47 -30.05 -31.67
C ALA A 48 -45.11 -30.39 -31.02
N VAL A 49 -44.74 -31.66 -30.97
CA VAL A 49 -43.47 -32.13 -30.39
C VAL A 49 -42.27 -31.64 -31.18
N ARG A 50 -42.40 -31.52 -32.51
CA ARG A 50 -41.36 -30.95 -33.36
C ARG A 50 -41.16 -29.46 -33.10
N ALA A 51 -42.25 -28.71 -32.97
CA ALA A 51 -42.18 -27.29 -32.63
C ALA A 51 -41.53 -27.07 -31.25
N ASP A 52 -41.87 -27.90 -30.26
CA ASP A 52 -41.25 -27.85 -28.93
C ASP A 52 -39.75 -28.17 -28.98
N LEU A 53 -39.33 -29.13 -29.81
CA LEU A 53 -37.92 -29.43 -30.02
C LEU A 53 -37.18 -28.24 -30.65
N GLU A 54 -37.76 -27.62 -31.67
CA GLU A 54 -37.17 -26.47 -32.35
C GLU A 54 -37.01 -25.29 -31.38
N ALA A 55 -38.03 -24.97 -30.59
CA ALA A 55 -37.97 -23.94 -29.55
C ALA A 55 -36.85 -24.23 -28.52
N THR A 56 -36.78 -25.48 -28.04
CA THR A 56 -35.74 -25.89 -27.07
C THR A 56 -34.33 -25.78 -27.66
N LEU A 57 -34.16 -26.11 -28.94
CA LEU A 57 -32.86 -26.00 -29.62
C LEU A 57 -32.47 -24.52 -29.84
N THR A 58 -33.42 -23.64 -30.11
CA THR A 58 -33.18 -22.19 -30.17
C THR A 58 -32.73 -21.66 -28.80
N GLU A 59 -33.45 -21.97 -27.73
CA GLU A 59 -33.05 -21.61 -26.36
C GLU A 59 -31.64 -22.15 -26.01
N LEU A 60 -31.33 -23.37 -26.42
CA LEU A 60 -30.00 -23.96 -26.23
C LEU A 60 -28.91 -23.15 -26.97
N SER A 61 -29.16 -22.75 -28.20
CA SER A 61 -28.21 -21.95 -28.99
C SER A 61 -27.95 -20.58 -28.36
N GLU A 62 -28.98 -19.93 -27.85
CA GLU A 62 -28.88 -18.66 -27.12
C GLU A 62 -28.09 -18.84 -25.82
N ALA A 63 -28.37 -19.89 -25.05
CA ALA A 63 -27.66 -20.20 -23.81
C ALA A 63 -26.18 -20.52 -24.07
N GLU A 64 -25.85 -21.25 -25.15
CA GLU A 64 -24.47 -21.51 -25.55
C GLU A 64 -23.72 -20.22 -25.92
N THR A 65 -24.38 -19.28 -26.59
CA THR A 65 -23.84 -17.94 -26.85
C THR A 65 -23.61 -17.17 -25.56
N ALA A 66 -24.58 -17.18 -24.64
CA ALA A 66 -24.45 -16.55 -23.32
C ALA A 66 -23.30 -17.15 -22.50
N ARG A 67 -23.02 -18.45 -22.65
CA ARG A 67 -21.89 -19.11 -21.99
C ARG A 67 -20.55 -18.59 -22.52
N ILE A 68 -20.44 -18.38 -23.82
CA ILE A 68 -19.23 -17.82 -24.43
C ILE A 68 -18.98 -16.41 -23.88
N ALA A 69 -20.01 -15.57 -23.84
CA ALA A 69 -19.93 -14.24 -23.25
C ALA A 69 -19.51 -14.28 -21.77
N ALA A 70 -20.19 -15.09 -20.94
CA ALA A 70 -19.86 -15.22 -19.52
C ALA A 70 -18.42 -15.70 -19.29
N LYS A 71 -17.90 -16.61 -20.13
CA LYS A 71 -16.50 -17.05 -20.06
C LYS A 71 -15.53 -15.94 -20.43
N GLN A 72 -15.82 -15.17 -21.48
CA GLN A 72 -15.00 -14.02 -21.87
C GLN A 72 -14.96 -12.97 -20.76
N ASP A 73 -16.08 -12.72 -20.10
CA ASP A 73 -16.18 -11.81 -18.95
C ASP A 73 -15.33 -12.29 -17.78
N LEU A 74 -15.42 -13.57 -17.44
CA LEU A 74 -14.59 -14.20 -16.41
C LEU A 74 -13.09 -14.09 -16.72
N ASP A 75 -12.69 -14.30 -17.97
CA ASP A 75 -11.27 -14.20 -18.34
C ASP A 75 -10.78 -12.75 -18.34
N ARG A 76 -11.60 -11.79 -18.78
CA ARG A 76 -11.30 -10.36 -18.62
C ARG A 76 -11.13 -10.00 -17.16
N ALA A 77 -12.03 -10.49 -16.31
CA ALA A 77 -12.00 -10.28 -14.88
C ALA A 77 -10.71 -10.82 -14.22
N ARG A 78 -10.33 -12.07 -14.56
CA ARG A 78 -9.08 -12.69 -14.10
C ARG A 78 -7.85 -11.90 -14.50
N ARG A 79 -7.79 -11.42 -15.74
CA ARG A 79 -6.64 -10.65 -16.25
C ARG A 79 -6.52 -9.31 -15.53
N ALA A 80 -7.64 -8.63 -15.27
CA ALA A 80 -7.65 -7.38 -14.50
C ALA A 80 -7.13 -7.61 -13.07
N ALA A 81 -7.69 -8.60 -12.36
CA ALA A 81 -7.26 -8.92 -11.00
C ALA A 81 -5.77 -9.34 -10.92
N ARG A 82 -5.21 -9.97 -11.96
CA ARG A 82 -3.77 -10.24 -12.05
C ARG A 82 -2.96 -8.96 -12.20
N ARG A 83 -3.29 -8.10 -13.16
CA ARG A 83 -2.59 -6.83 -13.37
C ARG A 83 -2.59 -5.95 -12.13
N ASP A 84 -3.70 -5.90 -11.40
CA ASP A 84 -3.79 -5.10 -10.18
C ASP A 84 -2.90 -5.65 -9.07
N ARG A 85 -2.85 -6.99 -8.91
CA ARG A 85 -1.91 -7.64 -8.00
C ARG A 85 -0.46 -7.35 -8.38
N ASP A 86 -0.10 -7.55 -9.65
CA ASP A 86 1.28 -7.37 -10.13
C ASP A 86 1.72 -5.90 -9.97
N ARG A 87 0.82 -4.95 -10.23
CA ARG A 87 1.07 -3.52 -10.01
C ARG A 87 1.30 -3.21 -8.53
N ARG A 88 0.48 -3.77 -7.64
CA ARG A 88 0.63 -3.58 -6.19
C ARG A 88 1.94 -4.18 -5.68
N GLU A 89 2.26 -5.40 -6.10
CA GLU A 89 3.50 -6.08 -5.73
C GLU A 89 4.72 -5.31 -6.22
N ARG A 90 4.71 -4.83 -7.47
CA ARG A 90 5.78 -3.97 -8.00
C ARG A 90 5.94 -2.69 -7.19
N ARG A 91 4.84 -2.06 -6.78
CA ARG A 91 4.89 -0.85 -5.96
C ARG A 91 5.53 -1.14 -4.60
N LEU A 92 5.06 -2.15 -3.89
CA LEU A 92 5.60 -2.52 -2.57
C LEU A 92 7.09 -2.86 -2.65
N ARG A 93 7.50 -3.62 -3.67
CA ARG A 93 8.91 -3.94 -3.89
C ARG A 93 9.77 -2.69 -4.10
N LEU A 94 9.30 -1.72 -4.88
CA LEU A 94 10.02 -0.47 -5.11
C LEU A 94 10.06 0.40 -3.85
N GLU A 95 8.97 0.46 -3.08
CA GLU A 95 8.94 1.17 -1.80
C GLU A 95 9.95 0.58 -0.82
N ASP A 96 10.04 -0.76 -0.73
CA ASP A 96 11.02 -1.46 0.09
C ASP A 96 12.46 -1.21 -0.38
N GLU A 97 12.69 -1.23 -1.70
CA GLU A 97 13.99 -0.95 -2.30
C GLU A 97 14.45 0.48 -2.00
N ILE A 98 13.57 1.46 -2.17
CA ILE A 98 13.85 2.86 -1.79
C ILE A 98 14.17 2.97 -0.30
N ALA A 99 13.36 2.36 0.57
CA ALA A 99 13.60 2.42 2.01
C ALA A 99 14.93 1.75 2.40
N ASN A 100 15.33 0.68 1.70
CA ASN A 100 16.62 0.02 1.90
C ASN A 100 17.78 0.94 1.46
N LEU A 101 17.68 1.54 0.27
CA LEU A 101 18.68 2.47 -0.26
C LEU A 101 18.81 3.72 0.61
N GLU A 102 17.71 4.28 1.13
CA GLU A 102 17.75 5.40 2.06
C GLU A 102 18.47 5.04 3.36
N ARG A 103 18.18 3.85 3.91
CA ARG A 103 18.84 3.35 5.12
C ARG A 103 20.33 3.14 4.89
N GLU A 104 20.72 2.61 3.73
CA GLU A 104 22.12 2.44 3.34
C GLU A 104 22.82 3.78 3.17
N ALA A 105 22.26 4.70 2.40
CA ALA A 105 22.80 6.04 2.20
C ALA A 105 22.96 6.80 3.54
N ARG A 106 21.98 6.69 4.45
CA ARG A 106 22.10 7.30 5.80
C ARG A 106 23.24 6.68 6.61
N ARG A 107 23.44 5.36 6.54
CA ARG A 107 24.55 4.69 7.23
C ARG A 107 25.90 5.11 6.65
N GLU A 108 26.02 5.14 5.33
CA GLU A 108 27.25 5.58 4.66
C GLU A 108 27.57 7.04 4.96
N LEU A 109 26.58 7.93 4.87
CA LEU A 109 26.74 9.34 5.23
C LEU A 109 27.17 9.50 6.69
N ALA A 110 26.50 8.80 7.62
CA ALA A 110 26.86 8.84 9.03
C ALA A 110 28.28 8.34 9.27
N ALA A 111 28.70 7.25 8.61
CA ALA A 111 30.06 6.74 8.68
C ALA A 111 31.11 7.73 8.13
N ALA A 112 30.82 8.37 7.00
CA ALA A 112 31.71 9.35 6.38
C ALA A 112 31.88 10.62 7.24
N VAL A 113 30.80 11.05 7.91
CA VAL A 113 30.78 12.27 8.72
C VAL A 113 31.32 12.05 10.14
N HIS A 114 31.21 10.84 10.68
CA HIS A 114 31.55 10.53 12.08
C HIS A 114 32.95 10.98 12.51
N PRO A 115 34.04 10.80 11.74
CA PRO A 115 35.37 11.26 12.16
C PRO A 115 35.43 12.76 12.42
N THR A 116 34.81 13.58 11.55
CA THR A 116 34.77 15.04 11.70
C THR A 116 33.87 15.44 12.86
N PHE A 117 32.71 14.79 13.00
CA PHE A 117 31.81 15.00 14.13
C PHE A 117 32.51 14.72 15.47
N ARG A 118 33.22 13.59 15.58
CA ARG A 118 34.03 13.22 16.74
C ARG A 118 35.10 14.26 17.05
N SER A 119 35.86 14.70 16.04
CA SER A 119 36.88 15.75 16.23
C SER A 119 36.28 17.07 16.71
N THR A 120 35.06 17.39 16.25
CA THR A 120 34.34 18.59 16.68
C THR A 120 33.90 18.47 18.14
N LEU A 121 33.37 17.31 18.55
CA LEU A 121 33.01 17.03 19.95
C LEU A 121 34.23 17.09 20.88
N GLU A 122 35.33 16.46 20.51
CA GLU A 122 36.59 16.44 21.28
C GLU A 122 37.21 17.85 21.42
N GLY A 123 36.90 18.77 20.49
CA GLY A 123 37.38 20.16 20.53
C GLY A 123 36.54 21.11 21.39
N LEU A 124 35.38 20.68 21.90
CA LEU A 124 34.55 21.51 22.77
C LEU A 124 35.18 21.61 24.18
N PRO A 125 35.03 22.75 24.87
CA PRO A 125 35.53 22.95 26.24
C PRO A 125 34.64 22.24 27.29
N ILE A 126 34.10 21.06 26.97
CA ILE A 126 33.20 20.26 27.79
C ILE A 126 33.63 18.80 27.67
N ALA A 127 33.72 18.08 28.80
CA ALA A 127 34.08 16.68 28.80
C ALA A 127 32.97 15.82 28.15
N VAL A 128 33.21 15.35 26.92
CA VAL A 128 32.32 14.45 26.18
C VAL A 128 33.15 13.36 25.51
N GLU A 129 32.67 12.12 25.61
CA GLU A 129 33.27 10.99 24.92
C GLU A 129 32.48 10.71 23.63
N ALA A 130 33.13 10.96 22.50
CA ALA A 130 32.64 10.50 21.20
C ALA A 130 32.92 8.99 21.10
N GLY A 131 31.88 8.19 20.90
CA GLY A 131 32.02 6.75 20.72
C GLY A 131 32.72 6.37 19.42
N SER A 132 32.94 5.07 19.23
CA SER A 132 33.72 4.56 18.10
C SER A 132 32.90 4.43 16.81
N ARG A 133 31.57 4.44 16.89
CA ARG A 133 30.66 4.35 15.73
C ARG A 133 29.70 5.54 15.62
N PRO A 134 29.15 5.81 14.42
CA PRO A 134 28.13 6.83 14.26
C PRO A 134 26.94 6.57 15.19
N GLY A 135 26.53 7.59 15.94
CA GLY A 135 25.43 7.51 16.93
C GLY A 135 25.86 7.01 18.31
N GLU A 136 27.12 6.67 18.53
CA GLU A 136 27.65 6.40 19.87
C GLU A 136 28.25 7.70 20.45
N TRP A 137 27.71 8.17 21.57
CA TRP A 137 28.33 9.21 22.40
C TRP A 137 27.83 9.10 23.84
N CYS A 138 28.61 9.59 24.80
CA CYS A 138 28.20 9.70 26.19
C CYS A 138 28.09 11.18 26.57
N GLY A 139 26.85 11.65 26.81
CA GLY A 139 26.58 13.01 27.24
C GLY A 139 25.20 13.52 26.85
N PRO A 140 24.80 14.71 27.31
CA PRO A 140 23.54 15.35 26.92
C PRO A 140 23.39 15.46 25.40
N ARG A 141 22.19 15.16 24.90
CA ARG A 141 21.86 15.22 23.45
C ARG A 141 22.16 16.58 22.83
N THR A 142 22.00 17.65 23.59
CA THR A 142 22.23 19.02 23.14
C THR A 142 23.67 19.28 22.74
N ILE A 143 24.64 18.60 23.34
CA ILE A 143 26.05 18.74 22.93
C ILE A 143 26.28 18.08 21.56
N ALA A 144 25.63 16.94 21.30
CA ALA A 144 25.62 16.32 19.98
C ALA A 144 24.95 17.22 18.93
N ASP A 145 23.85 17.90 19.28
CA ASP A 145 23.18 18.84 18.38
C ASP A 145 24.07 20.06 18.06
N ILE A 146 24.78 20.62 19.06
CA ILE A 146 25.74 21.73 18.85
C ILE A 146 26.87 21.29 17.90
N ALA A 147 27.45 20.10 18.11
CA ALA A 147 28.48 19.57 17.23
C ALA A 147 27.96 19.33 15.81
N ALA A 148 26.72 18.84 15.65
CA ALA A 148 26.09 18.65 14.35
C ALA A 148 25.83 19.99 13.63
N ILE A 149 25.37 21.03 14.32
CA ILE A 149 25.17 22.37 13.73
C ILE A 149 26.51 23.00 13.33
N SER A 150 27.53 22.83 14.16
CA SER A 150 28.89 23.33 13.89
C SER A 150 29.49 22.65 12.66
N LEU A 151 29.34 21.33 12.56
CA LEU A 151 29.73 20.53 11.40
C LEU A 151 28.98 20.95 10.12
N ALA A 152 27.70 21.34 10.23
CA ALA A 152 26.92 21.86 9.12
C ALA A 152 27.41 23.23 8.61
N GLY A 153 28.46 23.79 9.21
CA GLY A 153 29.10 25.04 8.78
C GLY A 153 28.21 26.27 9.01
N ARG A 154 27.17 26.16 9.85
CA ARG A 154 26.34 27.32 10.18
C ARG A 154 27.14 28.30 11.01
N ARG A 155 27.30 29.52 10.49
CA ARG A 155 27.97 30.65 11.16
C ARG A 155 27.00 31.55 11.93
N ALA A 156 25.77 31.07 12.15
CA ALA A 156 24.77 31.80 12.92
C ALA A 156 24.94 31.49 14.42
N PRO A 157 24.72 32.46 15.32
CA PRO A 157 24.63 32.19 16.75
C PRO A 157 23.52 31.16 17.00
N ILE A 158 23.69 30.28 17.99
CA ILE A 158 22.72 29.26 18.38
C ILE A 158 22.23 29.61 19.79
N VAL A 159 20.93 29.70 19.98
CA VAL A 159 20.33 29.85 21.31
C VAL A 159 20.03 28.46 21.85
N VAL A 160 20.66 28.13 22.98
CA VAL A 160 20.38 26.93 23.75
C VAL A 160 19.42 27.34 24.87
N VAL A 161 18.17 26.90 24.78
CA VAL A 161 17.16 27.18 25.82
C VAL A 161 17.16 26.01 26.78
N GLY A 162 17.58 26.29 28.02
CA GLY A 162 17.60 25.34 29.12
C GLY A 162 16.58 25.68 30.17
N ASN A 163 15.96 24.67 30.76
CA ASN A 163 15.27 24.86 32.03
C ASN A 163 16.30 24.66 33.16
N PRO A 164 16.78 25.72 33.83
CA PRO A 164 17.73 25.58 34.91
C PRO A 164 16.99 25.12 36.17
N GLY A 165 16.91 23.81 36.40
CA GLY A 165 16.66 23.32 37.76
C GLY A 165 15.81 22.05 37.87
N VAL A 166 16.48 20.94 38.15
CA VAL A 166 16.00 20.03 39.21
C VAL A 166 16.78 20.42 40.48
N GLY A 167 16.45 21.59 41.00
CA GLY A 167 16.91 22.12 42.28
C GLY A 167 15.70 22.84 42.87
N THR A 168 15.18 22.30 43.95
CA THR A 168 13.95 22.71 44.63
C THR A 168 13.91 24.21 44.90
N GLU A 169 13.01 24.94 44.23
CA GLU A 169 11.97 25.78 44.86
C GLU A 169 11.12 26.44 43.77
N SER A 170 9.82 26.44 44.03
CA SER A 170 8.76 27.01 43.20
C SER A 170 8.92 28.52 43.08
N ASP A 171 8.99 29.05 41.85
CA ASP A 171 8.17 30.21 41.51
C ASP A 171 7.84 30.24 40.01
N GLY A 172 6.55 30.41 39.72
CA GLY A 172 6.00 30.32 38.37
C GLY A 172 6.27 31.57 37.56
N VAL A 173 7.41 31.61 36.85
CA VAL A 173 7.66 32.51 35.72
C VAL A 173 8.55 31.76 34.73
N GLY A 174 7.97 31.02 33.80
CA GLY A 174 8.76 30.22 32.85
C GLY A 174 8.16 30.04 31.46
N ARG A 175 6.95 30.54 31.21
CA ARG A 175 6.24 30.35 29.94
C ARG A 175 6.32 31.58 29.02
N ASP A 176 6.26 32.78 29.61
CA ASP A 176 6.26 34.04 28.85
C ASP A 176 7.66 34.39 28.31
N GLU A 177 8.74 34.18 29.10
CA GLU A 177 10.12 34.36 28.61
C GLU A 177 10.52 33.33 27.55
N GLU A 178 9.97 32.11 27.62
CA GLU A 178 10.28 31.03 26.69
C GLU A 178 9.67 31.28 25.30
N ASP A 179 8.43 31.82 25.29
CA ASP A 179 7.75 32.28 24.07
C ASP A 179 8.41 33.56 23.52
N ASP A 180 8.94 34.46 24.36
CA ASP A 180 9.69 35.64 23.94
C ASP A 180 11.04 35.28 23.29
N ILE A 181 11.76 34.29 23.84
CA ILE A 181 13.03 33.79 23.26
C ILE A 181 12.76 33.05 21.95
N ALA A 182 11.70 32.23 21.89
CA ALA A 182 11.31 31.55 20.67
C ALA A 182 10.89 32.54 19.57
N THR A 183 10.17 33.59 19.94
CA THR A 183 9.75 34.68 19.04
C THR A 183 10.94 35.50 18.57
N ALA A 184 11.89 35.84 19.45
CA ALA A 184 13.11 36.56 19.10
C ALA A 184 14.03 35.74 18.18
N ALA A 185 14.19 34.44 18.43
CA ALA A 185 15.00 33.56 17.60
C ALA A 185 14.38 33.33 16.20
N LEU A 186 13.04 33.21 16.10
CA LEU A 186 12.33 33.20 14.82
C LEU A 186 12.50 34.52 14.05
N THR A 187 12.47 35.66 14.75
CA THR A 187 12.66 36.99 14.16
C THR A 187 14.08 37.20 13.62
N LEU A 188 15.08 36.61 14.28
CA LEU A 188 16.50 36.69 13.88
C LEU A 188 16.94 35.58 12.92
N GLY A 189 16.05 34.64 12.57
CA GLY A 189 16.38 33.49 11.72
C GLY A 189 17.38 32.51 12.37
N VAL A 190 17.46 32.52 13.70
CA VAL A 190 18.40 31.73 14.49
C VAL A 190 17.77 30.37 14.84
N PRO A 191 18.45 29.24 14.57
CA PRO A 191 17.95 27.93 14.97
C PRO A 191 17.93 27.78 16.50
N ILE A 192 16.81 27.28 17.04
CA ILE A 192 16.62 27.01 18.46
C ILE A 192 16.88 25.52 18.72
N VAL A 193 17.74 25.22 19.69
CA VAL A 193 17.91 23.87 20.24
C VAL A 193 17.32 23.89 21.66
N ARG A 194 16.28 23.07 21.88
CA ARG A 194 15.64 22.93 23.19
C ARG A 194 16.34 21.83 24.01
N LEU A 195 16.58 22.11 25.29
CA LEU A 195 17.02 21.14 26.31
C LEU A 195 15.84 20.33 26.85
#